data_AF-A0A2L2XKT1-F1
#
_entry.id   AF-A0A2L2XKT1-F1
#
_cell.length_a   1.000
_cell.length_b   1.000
_cell.length_c   1.000
_cell.angle_alpha   90.00
_cell.angle_beta   90.00
_cell.angle_gamma   90.00
#
_symmetry.space_group_name_H-M   'P 1'
#
loop_
_entity.id
_entity.type
_entity.pdbx_description
1 polymer ?
#
loop_
_entity_poly.entity_id
_entity_poly.type
_entity_poly.pdbx_seq_one_letter_code
_entity_poly.pdbx_strand_id
1 'polypeptide(L)' 'MKAIIADTTPLYGAIDTSDQYHSRSQAELRRIESEDLTVIISFPVYNSVSQSHEVHQNLNS' A
#
# COMPACT_ATOMS: atom_id res chain seq x y z
N MET A 1 -2.16 -22.22 2.09
CA MET A 1 -1.62 -20.88 1.78
C MET A 1 -2.79 -19.96 1.47
N LYS A 2 -3.00 -18.91 2.28
CA LYS A 2 -4.00 -17.88 2.00
C LYS A 2 -3.27 -16.66 1.47
N ALA A 3 -3.76 -16.10 0.37
CA ALA A 3 -3.13 -14.97 -0.27
C ALA A 3 -4.18 -13.92 -0.63
N ILE A 4 -3.74 -12.67 -0.66
CA ILE A 4 -4.53 -11.54 -1.13
C ILE A 4 -3.78 -10.86 -2.28
N ILE A 5 -4.52 -10.24 -3.19
CA ILE A 5 -3.95 -9.41 -4.26
C ILE A 5 -4.06 -7.97 -3.80
N ALA A 6 -2.94 -7.26 -3.79
CA ALA A 6 -2.93 -5.85 -3.43
C ALA A 6 -3.48 -4.98 -4.57
N ASP A 7 -4.30 -4.00 -4.20
CA ASP A 7 -4.62 -2.84 -5.03
C ASP A 7 -3.65 -1.70 -4.66
N THR A 8 -3.43 -0.77 -5.59
CA THR A 8 -2.71 0.48 -5.35
C THR A 8 -3.31 1.35 -4.24
N THR A 9 -4.65 1.42 -4.14
CA THR A 9 -5.32 2.39 -3.24
C THR A 9 -5.01 2.17 -1.75
N PRO A 10 -5.11 0.93 -1.20
CA PRO A 10 -4.73 0.67 0.19
C PRO A 10 -3.23 0.84 0.46
N LEU A 11 -2.37 0.59 -0.55
CA LEU A 11 -0.92 0.78 -0.42
C LEU A 11 -0.58 2.28 -0.31
N TYR A 12 -1.26 3.14 -1.06
CA TYR A 12 -1.12 4.60 -0.93
C TYR A 12 -1.59 5.12 0.41
N GLY A 13 -2.82 4.76 0.80
CA GLY A 13 -3.37 5.19 2.09
C GLY A 13 -2.47 4.75 3.24
N ALA A 14 -1.83 3.59 3.17
CA ALA A 14 -0.92 3.14 4.22
C ALA A 14 0.31 4.05 4.41
N ILE A 15 0.75 4.77 3.38
CA ILE A 15 2.01 5.50 3.38
C ILE A 15 1.78 7.00 3.58
N ASP A 16 0.77 7.58 2.91
CA ASP A 16 0.43 8.99 3.09
C ASP A 16 -0.37 9.19 4.39
N THR A 17 0.25 9.82 5.39
CA THR A 17 -0.38 10.10 6.69
C THR A 17 -1.50 11.13 6.61
N SER A 18 -1.57 11.90 5.53
CA SER A 18 -2.63 12.88 5.28
C SER A 18 -3.83 12.29 4.53
N ASP A 19 -3.68 11.08 3.99
CA ASP A 19 -4.75 10.38 3.29
C ASP A 19 -5.90 10.04 4.26
N GLN A 20 -7.13 10.38 3.86
CA GLN A 20 -8.34 10.11 4.67
C GLN A 20 -8.55 8.63 5.00
N TYR A 21 -7.95 7.73 4.21
CA TYR A 21 -7.98 6.28 4.39
C TYR A 21 -6.75 5.74 5.13
N HIS A 22 -5.86 6.59 5.64
CA HIS A 22 -4.62 6.16 6.30
C HIS A 22 -4.85 5.18 7.44
N SER A 23 -5.69 5.57 8.40
CA SER A 23 -6.02 4.73 9.55
C SER A 23 -6.63 3.39 9.16
N ARG A 24 -7.47 3.37 8.11
CA ARG A 24 -8.08 2.14 7.60
C ARG A 24 -7.04 1.23 6.94
N SER A 25 -6.18 1.80 6.11
CA SER A 25 -5.13 1.05 5.41
C SER A 25 -4.13 0.43 6.39
N GLN A 26 -3.77 1.18 7.44
CA GLN A 26 -2.96 0.67 8.54
C GLN A 26 -3.64 -0.47 9.32
N ALA A 27 -4.95 -0.40 9.53
CA ALA A 27 -5.69 -1.49 10.18
C ALA A 27 -5.71 -2.77 9.33
N GLU A 28 -5.90 -2.65 8.02
CA GLU A 28 -5.85 -3.79 7.10
C GLU A 28 -4.45 -4.41 7.04
N LEU A 29 -3.37 -3.62 7.03
CA LEU A 29 -2.00 -4.14 7.08
C LEU A 29 -1.74 -4.96 8.35
N ARG A 30 -2.17 -4.47 9.52
CA ARG A 30 -2.05 -5.22 10.78
C ARG A 30 -2.85 -6.52 10.73
N ARG A 31 -4.02 -6.50 10.10
CA ARG A 31 -4.84 -7.69 9.93
C ARG A 31 -4.14 -8.72 9.04
N ILE A 32 -3.60 -8.28 7.90
CA ILE A 32 -2.81 -9.11 6.97
C ILE A 32 -1.64 -9.79 7.69
N GLU A 33 -0.89 -9.02 8.50
CA GLU A 33 0.22 -9.53 9.30
C GLU A 33 -0.27 -10.54 10.36
N SER A 34 -1.35 -10.23 11.08
CA SER A 34 -1.90 -11.13 12.12
C SER A 34 -2.47 -12.43 11.57
N GLU A 35 -2.96 -12.42 10.33
CA GLU A 35 -3.53 -13.58 9.64
C GLU A 35 -2.48 -14.37 8.83
N ASP A 36 -1.21 -13.93 8.84
CA ASP A 36 -0.10 -14.53 8.07
C ASP A 36 -0.44 -14.69 6.58
N LEU A 37 -1.03 -13.64 5.99
CA LEU A 37 -1.47 -13.66 4.60
C LEU A 37 -0.32 -13.29 3.67
N THR A 38 -0.12 -14.10 2.62
CA THR A 38 0.80 -13.73 1.54
C THR A 38 0.18 -12.60 0.70
N VAL A 39 0.90 -11.48 0.58
CA VAL A 39 0.49 -10.37 -0.28
C VAL A 39 1.10 -10.56 -1.67
N ILE A 40 0.25 -10.67 -2.68
CA ILE A 40 0.65 -10.71 -4.08
C ILE A 40 0.49 -9.32 -4.66
N ILE A 41 1.61 -8.72 -5.07
CA ILE A 41 1.62 -7.44 -5.77
C ILE A 41 1.78 -7.73 -7.27
N SER A 42 0.77 -7.38 -8.06
CA SER A 42 0.87 -7.51 -9.51
C SER A 42 1.83 -6.45 -10.08
N PHE A 43 2.48 -6.76 -11.21
CA PHE A 43 3.43 -5.83 -11.83
C PHE A 43 2.84 -4.42 -12.12
N PRO A 44 1.59 -4.27 -12.62
CA PRO A 44 0.98 -2.95 -12.79
C PRO A 44 0.85 -2.17 -11.47
N VAL A 45 0.50 -2.84 -10.38
CA VAL A 45 0.36 -2.24 -9.05
C VAL A 45 1.72 -1.80 -8.51
N TYR A 46 2.74 -2.66 -8.62
CA TYR A 46 4.11 -2.33 -8.24
C TYR A 46 4.61 -1.08 -8.96
N ASN A 47 4.51 -1.04 -10.29
CA ASN A 47 4.97 0.10 -11.07
C ASN A 47 4.22 1.40 -10.71
N SER A 48 2.92 1.31 -10.44
CA SER A 48 2.12 2.47 -10.05
C SER A 48 2.60 3.06 -8.71
N VAL A 49 2.78 2.20 -7.70
CA VAL A 49 3.24 2.60 -6.35
C VAL A 49 4.67 3.12 -6.34
N SER A 50 5.56 2.59 -7.18
CA SER A 50 6.93 3.07 -7.30
C SER A 50 7.02 4.47 -7.93
N GLN A 51 6.27 4.73 -9.01
CA GLN A 51 6.33 6.03 -9.71
C GLN A 51 5.81 7.19 -8.86
N SER A 52 4.74 6.96 -8.12
CA SER A 52 4.15 7.93 -7.19
C SER A 52 5.05 8.24 -5.99
N HIS A 53 5.77 7.25 -5.45
CA HIS A 53 6.78 7.48 -4.41
C HIS A 53 7.89 8.41 -4.90
N GLU A 54 8.40 8.18 -6.11
CA GLU A 54 9.42 9.05 -6.71
C GLU A 54 8.89 10.48 -6.90
N VAL A 55 7.64 10.65 -7.34
CA VAL A 55 7.02 11.99 -7.46
C VAL A 55 6.90 12.68 -6.09
N HIS A 56 6.44 11.96 -5.05
CA HIS A 56 6.32 12.52 -3.70
C HIS A 56 7.68 12.91 -3.09
N GLN A 57 8.77 12.17 -3.38
CA GLN A 57 10.10 12.54 -2.90
C GLN A 57 10.67 13.76 -3.62
N ASN A 58 10.44 13.88 -4.94
CA ASN A 58 10.93 15.00 -5.74
C ASN A 58 10.20 16.32 -5.47
N LEU A 59 8.94 16.29 -5.03
CA LEU A 59 8.18 17.50 -4.70
C LEU A 59 8.46 18.05 -3.29
N ASN A 60 9.08 17.26 -2.42
CA ASN A 60 9.39 17.62 -1.04
C ASN A 60 10.91 17.79 -0.79
N SER A 61 11.71 17.88 -1.86
CA SER A 61 13.15 18.17 -1.85
C SER A 61 13.40 19.60 -2.35
#